data_AF-A0A923L5A8-F1
#
_entry.id   AF-A0A923L5A8-F1
#
_cell.length_a   1.000
_cell.length_b   1.000
_cell.length_c   1.000
_cell.angle_alpha   90.00
_cell.angle_beta   90.00
_cell.angle_gamma   90.00
#
_symmetry.space_group_name_H-M   'P 1'
#
loop_
_entity.id
_entity.type
_entity.pdbx_description
1 polymer ?
#
loop_
_entity_poly.entity_id
_entity_poly.type
_entity_poly.pdbx_seq_one_letter_code
_entity_poly.pdbx_strand_id
1 'polypeptide(L)' 'MGYILLFLIGFGLSVTGGVTLIAYMNFLPAGVSWTEYFLFVSGRLECYFLPVGLFLMTFVVYSFPHRS' A
#
# COMPACT_ATOMS: atom_id res chain seq x y z
N MET A 1 8.15 -4.83 -22.35
CA MET A 1 8.92 -3.87 -21.53
C MET A 1 8.07 -3.03 -20.58
N GLY A 2 6.98 -2.37 -21.02
CA GLY A 2 6.23 -1.41 -20.17
C GLY A 2 5.58 -1.97 -18.89
N TYR A 3 5.25 -3.27 -18.85
CA TYR A 3 4.64 -3.91 -17.68
C TYR A 3 5.54 -3.91 -16.43
N ILE A 4 6.86 -3.97 -16.61
CA ILE A 4 7.82 -3.91 -15.50
C ILE A 4 7.84 -2.52 -14.87
N LEU A 5 7.68 -1.47 -15.68
CA LEU A 5 7.57 -0.09 -15.18
C LEU A 5 6.26 0.11 -14.41
N LEU A 6 5.14 -0.42 -14.91
CA LEU A 6 3.85 -0.39 -14.20
C LEU A 6 3.92 -1.15 -12.87
N PHE A 7 4.59 -2.30 -12.85
CA PHE A 7 4.85 -3.04 -11.61
C PHE A 7 5.71 -2.22 -10.63
N LEU A 8 6.78 -1.58 -11.10
CA LEU A 8 7.67 -0.78 -10.27
C LEU A 8 6.97 0.46 -9.69
N ILE A 9 6.06 1.07 -10.46
CA ILE A 9 5.21 2.18 -10.00
C ILE A 9 4.27 1.68 -8.90
N GLY A 10 3.59 0.55 -9.10
CA GLY A 10 2.74 -0.08 -8.08
C GLY A 10 3.51 -0.45 -6.81
N PHE A 11 4.74 -0.93 -6.97
CA PHE A 11 5.65 -1.22 -5.88
C PHE A 11 6.02 0.04 -5.09
N GLY A 12 6.43 1.12 -5.76
CA GLY A 12 6.75 2.40 -5.09
C GLY A 12 5.56 2.95 -4.28
N LEU A 13 4.37 2.97 -4.88
CA LEU A 13 3.12 3.37 -4.21
C LEU A 13 2.84 2.51 -2.96
N SER A 14 2.99 1.18 -3.09
CA SER A 14 2.78 0.26 -1.98
C SER A 14 3.80 0.46 -0.85
N VAL A 15 5.07 0.73 -1.18
CA VAL A 15 6.13 0.96 -0.20
C VAL A 15 5.88 2.26 0.56
N THR A 16 5.51 3.36 -0.12
CA THR A 16 5.19 4.63 0.55
C THR A 16 3.98 4.51 1.48
N GLY A 17 2.92 3.81 1.05
CA GLY A 17 1.76 3.51 1.89
C GLY A 17 2.09 2.59 3.08
N GLY A 18 3.00 1.63 2.89
CA GLY A 18 3.48 0.74 3.97
C GLY A 18 4.29 1.48 5.03
N VAL A 19 5.26 2.30 4.60
CA VAL A 19 6.11 3.05 5.52
C VAL A 19 5.29 4.05 6.35
N THR A 20 4.30 4.72 5.75
CA THR A 20 3.41 5.64 6.47
C THR A 20 2.54 4.90 7.51
N LEU A 21 2.01 3.73 7.16
CA LEU A 21 1.25 2.90 8.10
C LEU A 21 2.11 2.43 9.30
N ILE A 22 3.35 1.98 9.03
CA ILE A 22 4.30 1.61 10.09
C ILE A 22 4.69 2.82 10.94
N ALA A 23 4.89 4.00 10.33
CA ALA A 23 5.18 5.22 11.07
C ALA A 23 4.04 5.57 12.04
N TYR A 24 2.78 5.45 11.59
CA TYR A 24 1.62 5.68 12.45
C TYR A 24 1.43 4.62 13.54
N MET A 25 1.99 3.41 13.40
CA MET A 25 1.99 2.43 14.48
C MET A 25 2.73 2.91 15.73
N ASN A 26 3.63 3.89 15.63
CA ASN A 26 4.26 4.51 16.81
C ASN A 26 3.25 5.20 17.74
N PHE A 27 2.03 5.51 17.27
CA PHE A 27 1.00 6.09 18.11
C PHE A 27 0.31 5.06 19.04
N LEU A 28 0.39 3.75 18.74
CA LEU A 28 -0.14 2.72 19.64
C LEU A 28 0.56 2.72 21.02
N PRO A 29 1.90 2.63 21.12
CA PRO A 29 2.58 2.72 22.41
C PRO A 29 2.49 4.12 23.04
N ALA A 30 2.15 5.16 22.26
CA ALA A 30 1.91 6.51 22.78
C ALA A 30 0.55 6.66 23.50
N GLY A 31 -0.26 5.60 23.57
CA GLY A 31 -1.53 5.58 24.31
C GLY A 31 -2.79 5.62 23.44
N VAL A 32 -2.65 5.52 22.11
CA VAL A 32 -3.80 5.44 21.19
C VAL A 32 -4.34 4.02 21.14
N SER A 33 -5.65 3.87 21.26
CA SER A 33 -6.31 2.56 21.15
C SER A 33 -6.35 2.07 19.70
N TRP A 34 -6.41 0.74 19.50
CA TRP A 34 -6.44 0.13 18.17
C TRP A 34 -7.55 0.69 17.27
N THR A 35 -8.72 1.00 17.84
CA THR A 35 -9.87 1.58 17.13
C THR A 35 -9.57 2.98 16.61
N GLU A 36 -8.95 3.83 17.44
CA GLU A 36 -8.53 5.18 17.06
C GLU A 36 -7.44 5.15 15.99
N TYR A 37 -6.51 4.18 16.08
CA TYR A 37 -5.50 3.97 15.05
C TYR A 37 -6.12 3.64 13.68
N PHE A 38 -7.07 2.70 13.62
CA PHE A 38 -7.74 2.37 12.37
C PHE A 38 -8.61 3.53 11.85
N LEU A 39 -9.27 4.28 12.73
CA LEU A 39 -10.02 5.49 12.35
C LEU A 39 -9.09 6.56 11.74
N PHE A 40 -7.91 6.75 12.33
CA PHE A 40 -6.91 7.71 11.87
C PHE A 40 -6.29 7.30 10.53
N VAL A 41 -5.96 6.01 10.37
CA VAL A 41 -5.45 5.43 9.13
C VAL A 41 -6.49 5.51 8.00
N SER A 42 -7.76 5.21 8.30
CA SER A 42 -8.86 5.29 7.32
C SER A 42 -9.21 6.73 6.94
N GLY A 43 -8.97 7.70 7.82
CA GLY A 43 -9.21 9.12 7.56
C GLY A 43 -8.16 9.77 6.64
N ARG A 44 -7.02 9.14 6.36
CA ARG A 44 -5.94 9.73 5.54
C ARG A 44 -5.76 9.02 4.21
N LEU A 45 -5.78 9.83 3.15
CA LEU A 45 -5.53 9.42 1.75
C LEU A 45 -4.18 8.69 1.56
N GLU A 46 -3.22 8.96 2.45
CA GLU A 46 -1.86 8.41 2.39
C GLU A 46 -1.82 6.89 2.60
N CYS A 47 -2.72 6.34 3.43
CA CYS A 47 -2.78 4.90 3.66
C CYS A 47 -3.48 4.13 2.53
N TYR A 48 -4.19 4.82 1.63
CA TYR A 48 -4.78 4.20 0.44
C TYR A 48 -3.74 3.88 -0.63
N PHE A 49 -2.53 4.43 -0.56
CA PHE A 49 -1.44 4.08 -1.47
C PHE A 49 -1.02 2.62 -1.36
N LEU A 50 -1.16 2.01 -0.18
CA LEU A 50 -0.87 0.60 0.04
C LEU A 50 -1.82 -0.33 -0.76
N PRO A 51 -3.16 -0.27 -0.57
CA PRO A 51 -4.08 -1.11 -1.34
C PRO A 51 -4.06 -0.78 -2.83
N VAL A 52 -3.90 0.50 -3.21
CA VAL A 52 -3.81 0.90 -4.64
C VAL A 52 -2.55 0.34 -5.30
N GLY A 53 -1.39 0.42 -4.63
CA GLY A 53 -0.14 -0.15 -5.11
C GLY A 53 -0.21 -1.67 -5.26
N LEU A 54 -0.81 -2.36 -4.27
CA LEU A 54 -1.08 -3.80 -4.35
C LEU A 54 -1.99 -4.16 -5.51
N PHE A 55 -3.09 -3.43 -5.70
CA PHE A 55 -4.04 -3.70 -6.77
C PHE A 55 -3.40 -3.56 -8.15
N LEU A 56 -2.57 -2.52 -8.34
CA LEU A 56 -1.78 -2.33 -9.57
C LEU A 56 -0.79 -3.48 -9.80
N MET A 57 -0.05 -3.89 -8.77
CA MET A 57 0.88 -5.02 -8.88
C MET A 57 0.16 -6.33 -9.22
N THR A 58 -0.95 -6.64 -8.55
CA THR A 58 -1.77 -7.82 -8.83
C THR A 58 -2.31 -7.80 -10.26
N PHE A 59 -2.82 -6.66 -10.74
CA PHE A 59 -3.30 -6.51 -12.11
C PHE A 59 -2.21 -6.77 -13.15
N VAL A 60 -1.00 -6.25 -12.91
CA VAL A 60 0.16 -6.47 -13.80
C VAL A 60 0.58 -7.94 -13.83
N VAL A 61 0.57 -8.61 -12.68
CA VAL A 61 0.90 -10.05 -12.59
C VAL A 61 -0.12 -10.91 -13.32
N TYR A 62 -1.42 -10.65 -13.15
CA TYR A 62 -2.47 -11.39 -13.89
C TYR A 62 -2.50 -11.06 -15.39
N SER A 63 -2.16 -9.82 -15.76
CA SER A 63 -2.06 -9.41 -17.16
C SER A 63 -0.82 -9.96 -17.86
N PHE A 64 0.16 -10.49 -17.14
CA PHE A 64 1.27 -11.22 -17.74
C PHE A 64 0.71 -12.55 -18.28
N PRO A 65 0.56 -12.73 -19.61
CA PRO A 65 0.03 -13.97 -20.14
C PRO A 65 1.04 -15.07 -19.83
N HIS A 66 0.62 -16.05 -19.04
CA HIS A 66 1.31 -17.33 -18.91
C HIS A 66 1.14 -18.09 -20.23
N ARG A 67 1.87 -17.66 -21.26
CA ARG A 67 2.10 -18.43 -22.48
C ARG A 67 3.16 -19.47 -22.14
N SER A 68 2.73 -20.55 -21.46
CA SER A 68 3.43 -21.82 -21.49
C SER A 68 3.07 -22.59 -22.76
#